data_AF-A0A4V5NIA7-F1
#
_entry.id   AF-A0A4V5NIA7-F1
#
_cell.length_a   1.000
_cell.length_b   1.000
_cell.length_c   1.000
_cell.angle_alpha   90.00
_cell.angle_beta   90.00
_cell.angle_gamma   90.00
#
_symmetry.space_group_name_H-M   'P 1'
#
loop_
_entity.id
_entity.type
_entity.pdbx_description
1 polymer ?
#
loop_
_entity_poly.entity_id
_entity_poly.type
_entity_poly.pdbx_seq_one_letter_code
_entity_poly.pdbx_strand_id
1 'polypeptide(L)'
;MAIALEGCVSSLRSSMQLLDSSIAILDSGVNDFARLSKVLQTTRHFELVSEQDLQAAQSSLLAEIRPEVDSLLSRVANYLDKLERREQSLIAKCELQEGRLSQGGSTSGMGNTTSRTTTSGSNALEELKTKQLRQKKERLSYAVGRLEMQASQRERQLRKSMAAQ
;
A
#
# COMPACT_ATOMS: atom_id res chain seq x y z
N MET A 1 42.24 -25.91 -86.62
CA MET A 1 42.05 -24.67 -85.82
C MET A 1 40.58 -24.24 -85.73
N ALA A 2 39.81 -24.28 -86.84
CA ALA A 2 38.38 -23.95 -86.85
C ALA A 2 37.53 -24.83 -85.89
N ILE A 3 37.79 -26.14 -85.83
CA ILE A 3 37.04 -27.10 -84.99
C ILE A 3 37.23 -26.83 -83.48
N ALA A 4 38.42 -26.40 -83.05
CA ALA A 4 38.69 -26.08 -81.65
C ALA A 4 37.98 -24.78 -81.23
N LEU A 5 37.96 -23.78 -82.12
CA LEU A 5 37.24 -22.52 -81.89
C LEU A 5 35.73 -22.75 -81.85
N GLU A 6 35.19 -23.58 -82.74
CA GLU A 6 33.78 -23.99 -82.76
C GLU A 6 33.39 -24.72 -81.46
N GLY A 7 34.26 -25.61 -80.96
CA GLY A 7 34.09 -26.27 -79.65
C GLY A 7 34.13 -25.31 -78.46
N CYS A 8 34.99 -24.30 -78.48
CA CYS A 8 35.01 -23.25 -77.45
C CYS A 8 33.74 -22.38 -77.50
N VAL A 9 33.27 -22.04 -78.70
CA VAL A 9 32.04 -21.24 -78.89
C VAL A 9 30.80 -22.04 -78.49
N SER A 10 30.75 -23.35 -78.79
CA SER A 10 29.64 -24.20 -78.37
C SER A 10 29.61 -24.40 -76.85
N SER A 11 30.78 -24.62 -76.22
CA SER A 11 30.90 -24.71 -74.76
C SER A 11 30.47 -23.40 -74.07
N LEU A 12 30.91 -22.25 -74.60
CA LEU A 12 30.50 -20.94 -74.07
C LEU A 12 28.99 -20.70 -74.21
N ARG A 13 28.39 -21.08 -75.34
CA ARG A 13 26.93 -21.02 -75.55
C ARG A 13 26.18 -21.88 -74.54
N SER A 14 26.65 -23.10 -74.28
CA SER A 14 26.05 -23.97 -73.27
C SER A 14 26.17 -23.38 -71.86
N SER A 15 27.32 -22.78 -71.51
CA SER A 15 27.47 -22.09 -70.22
C SER A 15 26.53 -20.90 -70.08
N MET A 16 26.34 -20.08 -71.12
CA MET A 16 25.36 -18.99 -71.10
C MET A 16 23.93 -19.51 -70.94
N GLN A 17 23.56 -20.58 -71.66
CA GLN A 17 22.22 -21.19 -71.52
C GLN A 17 21.98 -21.74 -70.11
N LEU A 18 22.99 -22.34 -69.48
CA LEU A 18 22.90 -22.80 -68.09
C LEU A 18 22.75 -21.64 -67.11
N LEU A 19 23.47 -20.53 -67.31
CA LEU A 19 23.33 -19.33 -66.49
C LEU A 19 21.93 -18.71 -66.65
N ASP A 20 21.42 -18.60 -67.88
CA ASP A 20 20.07 -18.10 -68.12
C ASP A 20 19.02 -19.00 -67.46
N SER A 21 19.17 -20.32 -67.54
CA SER A 21 18.29 -21.25 -66.83
C SER A 21 18.38 -21.12 -65.31
N SER A 22 19.58 -20.88 -64.77
CA SER A 22 19.80 -20.70 -63.34
C SER A 22 19.16 -19.41 -62.85
N ILE A 23 19.28 -18.32 -63.63
CA ILE A 23 18.64 -17.04 -63.33
C ILE A 23 17.12 -17.20 -63.35
N ALA A 24 16.56 -17.87 -64.37
CA ALA A 24 15.11 -18.10 -64.45
C ALA A 24 14.58 -18.94 -63.26
N ILE A 25 15.32 -20.00 -62.88
CA ILE A 25 14.98 -20.82 -61.71
C ILE A 25 15.06 -19.97 -60.43
N LEU A 26 16.12 -19.19 -60.23
CA LEU A 26 16.25 -18.31 -59.07
C LEU A 26 15.16 -17.26 -59.01
N ASP A 27 14.82 -16.63 -60.13
CA ASP A 27 13.79 -15.60 -60.19
C ASP A 27 12.43 -16.19 -59.79
N SER A 28 12.09 -17.37 -60.32
CA SER A 28 10.87 -18.08 -59.93
C SER A 28 10.85 -18.52 -58.46
N GLY A 29 12.01 -18.85 -57.87
CA GLY A 29 12.13 -19.27 -56.48
C GLY A 29 12.21 -18.13 -55.46
N VAL A 30 12.61 -16.93 -55.88
CA VAL A 30 12.88 -15.78 -55.00
C VAL A 30 11.80 -14.70 -55.09
N ASN A 31 10.94 -14.74 -56.11
CA ASN A 31 9.89 -13.73 -56.35
C ASN A 31 9.01 -13.45 -55.11
N ASP A 32 8.72 -14.48 -54.31
CA ASP A 32 7.86 -14.36 -53.12
C ASP A 32 8.56 -13.82 -51.86
N PHE A 33 9.89 -13.67 -51.85
CA PHE A 33 10.61 -13.22 -50.65
C PHE A 33 10.27 -11.78 -50.24
N ALA A 34 10.03 -10.89 -51.20
CA ALA A 34 9.61 -9.52 -50.92
C ALA A 34 8.23 -9.48 -50.22
N ARG A 35 7.31 -10.37 -50.64
CA ARG A 35 6.00 -10.52 -50.01
C ARG A 35 6.11 -11.12 -48.61
N LEU A 36 6.92 -12.17 -48.45
CA LEU A 36 7.14 -12.84 -47.18
C LEU A 36 7.76 -11.89 -46.14
N SER A 37 8.72 -11.05 -46.56
CA SER A 37 9.29 -9.98 -45.73
C SER A 37 8.21 -9.02 -45.22
N LYS A 38 7.30 -8.56 -46.10
CA LYS A 38 6.21 -7.66 -45.72
C LYS A 38 5.16 -8.32 -44.82
N VAL A 39 4.88 -9.61 -45.02
CA VAL A 39 3.94 -10.38 -44.18
C VAL A 39 4.54 -10.63 -42.80
N LEU A 40 5.82 -11.02 -42.72
CA LEU A 40 6.52 -11.21 -41.44
C LEU A 40 6.69 -9.90 -40.67
N GLN A 41 6.82 -8.75 -41.35
CA GLN A 41 6.76 -7.44 -40.70
C GLN A 41 5.41 -7.18 -40.01
N THR A 42 4.35 -7.89 -40.44
CA THR A 42 3.04 -7.85 -39.77
C THR A 42 3.05 -8.80 -38.57
N THR A 43 4.00 -8.60 -37.65
CA THR A 43 4.03 -9.32 -36.38
C THR A 43 2.86 -8.85 -35.54
N ARG A 44 1.84 -9.71 -35.38
CA ARG A 44 0.91 -9.58 -34.26
C ARG A 44 1.77 -9.52 -32.99
N HIS A 45 1.73 -8.40 -32.28
CA HIS A 45 2.52 -8.24 -31.05
C HIS A 45 2.00 -9.25 -30.02
N PHE A 46 2.70 -10.36 -29.86
CA PHE A 46 2.49 -11.27 -28.75
C PHE A 46 3.27 -10.71 -27.57
N GLU A 47 2.55 -10.12 -26.64
CA GLU A 47 3.07 -9.77 -25.33
C GLU A 47 3.35 -11.08 -24.60
N LEU A 48 4.60 -11.55 -24.70
CA LEU A 48 5.10 -12.70 -23.96
C LEU A 48 5.57 -12.19 -22.59
N VAL A 49 4.67 -12.24 -21.61
CA VAL A 49 5.02 -12.00 -20.21
C VAL A 49 5.60 -13.28 -19.64
N SER A 50 6.80 -13.21 -19.06
CA SER A 50 7.39 -14.37 -18.41
C SER A 50 6.64 -14.71 -17.11
N GLU A 51 6.55 -15.99 -16.78
CA GLU A 51 5.93 -16.43 -15.52
C GLU A 51 6.66 -15.85 -14.30
N GLN A 52 7.98 -15.68 -14.42
CA GLN A 52 8.81 -15.10 -13.36
C GLN A 52 8.46 -13.63 -13.13
N ASP A 53 8.28 -12.84 -14.19
CA ASP A 53 7.88 -11.43 -14.08
C ASP A 53 6.48 -11.31 -13.48
N LEU A 54 5.59 -12.23 -13.82
CA LEU A 54 4.24 -12.29 -13.25
C LEU A 54 4.27 -12.59 -11.75
N GLN A 55 5.08 -13.56 -11.30
CA GLN A 55 5.25 -13.87 -9.89
C GLN A 55 5.91 -12.71 -9.13
N ALA A 56 6.92 -12.06 -9.70
CA ALA A 56 7.57 -10.90 -9.12
C ALA A 56 6.59 -9.73 -8.96
N ALA A 57 5.82 -9.41 -10.00
CA ALA A 57 4.80 -8.36 -9.97
C ALA A 57 3.70 -8.66 -8.93
N GLN A 58 3.23 -9.91 -8.85
CA GLN A 58 2.27 -10.32 -7.82
C GLN A 58 2.85 -10.15 -6.41
N SER A 59 4.09 -10.59 -6.18
CA SER A 59 4.73 -10.45 -4.87
C SER A 59 4.91 -8.98 -4.47
N SER A 60 5.26 -8.11 -5.43
CA SER A 60 5.38 -6.67 -5.22
C SER A 60 4.04 -6.03 -4.88
N LEU A 61 2.99 -6.35 -5.63
CA LEU A 61 1.63 -5.84 -5.36
C LEU A 61 1.13 -6.32 -3.99
N LEU A 62 1.37 -7.58 -3.64
CA LEU A 62 1.01 -8.10 -2.32
C LEU A 62 1.78 -7.41 -1.19
N ALA A 63 3.06 -7.12 -1.39
CA ALA A 63 3.87 -6.39 -0.42
C ALA A 63 3.38 -4.94 -0.22
N GLU A 64 2.82 -4.32 -1.26
CA GLU A 64 2.26 -2.96 -1.20
C GLU A 64 0.85 -2.92 -0.60
N ILE A 65 -0.04 -3.83 -1.04
CA ILE A 65 -1.46 -3.81 -0.66
C ILE A 65 -1.67 -4.31 0.78
N ARG A 66 -0.91 -5.30 1.23
CA ARG A 66 -1.10 -5.94 2.53
C ARG A 66 -1.00 -4.98 3.73
N PRO A 67 0.05 -4.13 3.87
CA PRO A 67 0.12 -3.18 4.98
C PRO A 67 -1.00 -2.14 4.94
N GLU A 68 -1.45 -1.73 3.75
CA GLU A 68 -2.58 -0.80 3.61
C GLU A 68 -3.88 -1.42 4.11
N VAL A 69 -4.16 -2.68 3.73
CA VAL A 69 -5.32 -3.43 4.21
C VAL A 69 -5.26 -3.63 5.72
N ASP A 70 -4.10 -4.00 6.28
CA ASP A 70 -3.92 -4.17 7.72
C ASP A 70 -4.14 -2.85 8.48
N SER A 71 -3.69 -1.72 7.90
CA SER A 71 -3.93 -0.39 8.47
C SER A 71 -5.43 -0.06 8.50
N LEU A 72 -6.15 -0.34 7.41
CA LEU A 72 -7.60 -0.11 7.32
C LEU A 72 -8.36 -1.02 8.29
N LEU A 73 -7.98 -2.28 8.41
CA LEU A 73 -8.55 -3.22 9.38
C LEU A 73 -8.34 -2.73 10.80
N SER A 74 -7.13 -2.29 11.15
CA SER A 74 -6.83 -1.74 12.48
C SER A 74 -7.67 -0.49 12.77
N ARG A 75 -7.89 0.35 11.76
CA ARG A 75 -8.72 1.56 11.88
C ARG A 75 -10.18 1.21 12.12
N VAL A 76 -10.73 0.24 11.38
CA VAL A 76 -12.10 -0.23 11.55
C VAL A 76 -12.29 -0.88 12.92
N ALA A 77 -11.36 -1.73 13.36
CA ALA A 77 -11.38 -2.33 14.71
C ALA A 77 -11.44 -1.25 15.81
N ASN A 78 -10.60 -0.21 15.71
CA ASN A 78 -10.62 0.91 16.64
C ASN A 78 -11.96 1.70 16.63
N TYR A 79 -12.63 1.79 15.48
CA TYR A 79 -13.96 2.41 15.43
C TYR A 79 -15.04 1.53 16.04
N LEU A 80 -14.98 0.21 15.82
CA LEU A 80 -15.88 -0.76 16.45
C LEU A 80 -15.74 -0.71 17.98
N ASP A 81 -14.53 -0.73 18.52
CA ASP A 81 -14.29 -0.62 19.96
C ASP A 81 -14.87 0.68 20.56
N LYS A 82 -14.77 1.79 19.81
CA LYS A 82 -15.35 3.08 20.23
C LYS A 82 -16.87 3.05 20.21
N LEU A 83 -17.48 2.42 19.21
CA LEU A 83 -18.93 2.27 19.11
C LEU A 83 -19.45 1.36 20.22
N GLU A 84 -18.79 0.22 20.47
CA GLU A 84 -19.15 -0.71 21.54
C GLU A 84 -19.08 -0.04 22.92
N ARG A 85 -18.01 0.70 23.21
CA ARG A 85 -17.92 1.47 24.47
C ARG A 85 -19.01 2.52 24.61
N ARG A 86 -19.39 3.17 23.50
CA ARG A 86 -20.47 4.15 23.48
C ARG A 86 -21.82 3.49 23.72
N GLU A 87 -22.05 2.32 23.12
CA GLU A 87 -23.23 1.50 23.35
C GLU A 87 -23.34 1.08 24.82
N GLN A 88 -22.30 0.48 25.39
CA GLN A 88 -22.25 0.10 26.81
C GLN A 88 -22.49 1.31 27.73
N SER A 89 -21.92 2.47 27.41
CA SER A 89 -22.15 3.71 28.17
C SER A 89 -23.60 4.21 28.07
N LEU A 90 -24.28 3.98 26.94
CA LEU A 90 -25.69 4.34 26.76
C LEU A 90 -26.60 3.36 27.50
N ILE A 91 -26.32 2.05 27.43
CA ILE A 91 -27.04 1.02 28.18
C ILE A 91 -26.97 1.33 29.68
N ALA A 92 -25.77 1.57 30.22
CA ALA A 92 -25.60 1.93 31.64
C ALA A 92 -26.35 3.21 32.04
N LYS A 93 -26.48 4.19 31.12
CA LYS A 93 -27.28 5.40 31.36
C LYS A 93 -28.77 5.11 31.37
N CYS A 94 -29.26 4.28 30.45
CA CYS A 94 -30.65 3.85 30.39
C CYS A 94 -31.02 3.08 31.67
N GLU A 95 -30.22 2.10 32.07
CA GLU A 95 -30.43 1.32 33.31
C GLU A 95 -30.41 2.21 34.55
N LEU A 96 -29.48 3.16 34.64
CA LEU A 96 -29.43 4.11 35.76
C LEU A 96 -30.68 5.01 35.80
N GLN A 97 -31.17 5.46 34.64
CA GLN A 97 -32.39 6.27 34.55
C GLN A 97 -33.62 5.45 34.90
N GLU A 98 -33.72 4.21 34.44
CA GLU A 98 -34.80 3.28 34.78
C GLU A 98 -34.82 2.97 36.29
N GLY A 99 -33.66 2.71 36.89
CA GLY A 99 -33.51 2.55 38.34
C GLY A 99 -33.95 3.79 39.13
N ARG A 100 -33.63 4.99 38.63
CA ARG A 100 -34.08 6.26 39.23
C ARG A 100 -35.58 6.51 39.04
N LEU A 101 -36.15 6.14 37.89
CA LEU A 101 -37.58 6.30 37.63
C LEU A 101 -38.42 5.31 38.45
N SER A 102 -37.95 4.07 38.60
CA SER A 102 -38.60 3.06 39.46
C SER A 102 -38.54 3.41 40.95
N GLN A 103 -37.41 3.97 41.44
CA GLN A 103 -37.32 4.52 42.81
C GLN A 103 -38.05 5.86 42.99
N GLY A 104 -38.00 6.77 42.01
CA GLY A 104 -38.66 8.08 42.05
C GLY A 104 -40.18 8.00 41.88
N GLY A 105 -40.68 6.95 41.23
CA GLY A 105 -42.12 6.66 41.11
C GLY A 105 -42.79 6.26 42.42
N SER A 106 -42.04 5.80 43.43
CA SER A 106 -42.57 5.52 44.78
C SER A 106 -42.49 6.73 45.73
N THR A 107 -41.94 7.86 45.27
CA THR A 107 -41.85 9.11 46.03
C THR A 107 -42.34 10.34 45.25
N SER A 108 -43.19 10.14 44.23
CA SER A 108 -43.99 11.23 43.64
C SER A 108 -45.18 11.57 44.53
N GLY A 109 -44.86 12.02 45.74
CA GLY A 109 -45.77 12.64 46.68
C GLY A 109 -44.95 13.56 47.57
N MET A 110 -45.13 14.88 47.36
CA MET A 110 -44.73 15.97 48.26
C MET A 110 -43.28 16.47 48.17
N GLY A 111 -43.11 17.79 48.00
CA GLY A 111 -41.90 18.45 48.52
C GLY A 111 -41.34 19.62 47.74
N ASN A 112 -42.15 20.66 47.49
CA ASN A 112 -41.64 22.01 47.24
C ASN A 112 -40.94 22.55 48.51
N THR A 113 -39.61 22.65 48.58
CA THR A 113 -38.93 23.72 49.33
C THR A 113 -37.41 23.79 49.07
N THR A 114 -37.01 24.97 48.61
CA THR A 114 -35.82 25.80 48.93
C THR A 114 -34.87 25.33 50.05
N SER A 115 -33.60 25.78 49.96
CA SER A 115 -32.60 25.96 51.05
C SER A 115 -31.52 24.84 51.12
N ARG A 116 -30.21 25.00 51.30
CA ARG A 116 -29.26 26.13 51.48
C ARG A 116 -27.89 25.47 51.80
N THR A 117 -26.81 26.04 51.27
CA THR A 117 -25.42 26.04 51.81
C THR A 117 -24.85 24.80 52.54
N THR A 118 -23.81 24.18 51.98
CA THR A 118 -22.79 23.42 52.73
C THR A 118 -21.39 23.59 52.10
N THR A 119 -20.75 24.74 52.34
CA THR A 119 -19.42 25.10 51.80
C THR A 119 -18.26 24.81 52.79
N SER A 120 -18.28 23.71 53.54
CA SER A 120 -17.14 23.40 54.45
C SER A 120 -16.44 22.06 54.21
N GLY A 121 -16.96 21.19 53.33
CA GLY A 121 -16.34 19.90 52.99
C GLY A 121 -15.50 19.90 51.69
N SER A 122 -15.65 20.91 50.83
CA SER A 122 -15.02 20.92 49.49
C SER A 122 -13.52 21.24 49.53
N ASN A 123 -13.07 22.06 50.49
CA ASN A 123 -11.68 22.54 50.52
C ASN A 123 -10.65 21.42 50.76
N ALA A 124 -10.95 20.45 51.63
CA ALA A 124 -10.04 19.32 51.90
C ALA A 124 -9.93 18.35 50.71
N LEU A 125 -11.05 18.14 50.00
CA LEU A 125 -11.08 17.29 48.80
C LEU A 125 -10.36 17.97 47.63
N GLU A 126 -10.52 19.28 47.47
CA GLU A 126 -9.80 20.07 46.48
C GLU A 126 -8.30 20.17 46.78
N GLU A 127 -7.91 20.27 48.05
CA GLU A 127 -6.50 20.28 48.43
C GLU A 127 -5.80 18.93 48.17
N LEU A 128 -6.50 17.80 48.41
CA LEU A 128 -5.99 16.48 48.03
C LEU A 128 -5.90 16.31 46.51
N LYS A 129 -6.91 16.79 45.77
CA LYS A 129 -6.92 16.74 44.30
C LYS A 129 -5.79 17.58 43.69
N THR A 130 -5.54 18.77 44.23
CA THR A 130 -4.43 19.62 43.78
C THR A 130 -3.06 19.01 44.10
N LYS A 131 -2.89 18.37 45.25
CA LYS A 131 -1.66 17.61 45.58
C LYS A 131 -1.44 16.43 44.62
N GLN A 132 -2.49 15.67 44.30
CA GLN A 132 -2.40 14.58 43.31
C GLN A 132 -2.07 15.10 41.90
N LEU A 133 -2.64 16.22 41.49
CA LEU A 133 -2.34 16.83 40.19
C LEU A 133 -0.89 17.34 40.11
N ARG A 134 -0.35 17.90 41.20
CA ARG A 134 1.07 18.30 41.28
C ARG A 134 2.00 17.11 41.14
N GLN A 135 1.74 16.01 41.85
CA GLN A 135 2.54 14.78 41.73
C GLN A 135 2.46 14.18 40.32
N LYS A 136 1.28 14.19 39.69
CA LYS A 136 1.12 13.75 38.29
C LYS A 136 1.90 14.65 37.34
N LYS A 137 1.86 15.98 37.54
CA LYS A 137 2.64 16.94 36.75
C LYS A 137 4.14 16.69 36.87
N GLU A 138 4.65 16.46 38.08
CA GLU A 138 6.08 16.18 38.30
C GLU A 138 6.52 14.89 37.61
N ARG A 139 5.76 13.79 37.77
CA ARG A 139 6.04 12.52 37.08
C ARG A 139 6.06 12.67 35.57
N LEU A 140 5.06 13.37 35.02
CA LEU A 140 4.99 13.62 33.58
C LEU A 140 6.14 14.52 33.11
N SER A 141 6.51 15.55 33.87
CA SER A 141 7.64 16.41 33.53
C SER A 141 8.97 15.66 33.49
N TYR A 142 9.19 14.72 34.43
CA TYR A 142 10.36 13.86 34.43
C TYR A 142 10.36 12.89 33.24
N ALA A 143 9.20 12.30 32.92
CA ALA A 143 9.06 11.42 31.76
C ALA A 143 9.32 12.16 30.44
N VAL A 144 8.80 13.39 30.31
CA VAL A 144 9.05 14.26 29.14
C VAL A 144 10.53 14.60 29.02
N GLY A 145 11.19 15.07 30.09
CA GLY A 145 12.62 15.38 30.05
C GLY A 145 13.50 14.18 29.70
N ARG A 146 13.13 12.97 30.17
CA ARG A 146 13.81 11.73 29.78
C ARG A 146 13.62 11.42 28.29
N LEU A 147 12.40 11.57 27.76
CA LEU A 147 12.11 11.34 26.35
C LEU A 147 12.79 12.35 25.44
N GLU A 148 12.87 13.62 25.83
CA GLU A 148 13.60 14.67 25.11
C GLU A 148 15.10 14.35 25.05
N MET A 149 15.70 13.92 26.16
CA MET A 149 17.10 13.46 26.20
C MET A 149 17.34 12.28 25.25
N GLN A 150 16.43 11.29 25.22
CA GLN A 150 16.52 10.15 24.31
C GLN A 150 16.36 10.57 22.84
N ALA A 151 15.43 11.48 22.54
CA ALA A 151 15.21 12.01 21.20
C ALA A 151 16.46 12.77 20.71
N SER A 152 17.04 13.64 21.53
CA SER A 152 18.26 14.38 21.19
C SER A 152 19.45 13.44 20.97
N GLN A 153 19.59 12.38 21.77
CA GLN A 153 20.62 11.36 21.56
C GLN A 153 20.44 10.62 20.25
N ARG A 154 19.21 10.20 19.91
CA ARG A 154 18.92 9.56 18.62
C ARG A 154 19.17 10.48 17.44
N GLU A 155 18.77 11.74 17.52
CA GLU A 155 19.02 12.73 16.47
C GLU A 155 20.53 12.92 16.21
N ARG A 156 21.33 12.97 17.29
CA ARG A 156 22.80 13.03 17.18
C ARG A 156 23.40 11.76 16.58
N GLN A 157 22.89 10.57 16.95
CA GLN A 157 23.34 9.31 16.37
C GLN A 157 23.01 9.22 14.88
N LEU A 158 21.81 9.64 14.49
CA LEU A 158 21.38 9.70 13.09
C LEU A 158 22.23 10.69 12.29
N ARG A 159 22.52 11.88 12.82
CA ARG A 159 23.44 12.82 12.15
C ARG A 159 24.83 12.24 11.96
N LYS A 160 25.36 11.51 12.95
CA LYS A 160 26.66 10.84 12.85
C LYS A 160 26.67 9.70 11.83
N SER A 161 25.60 8.90 11.75
CA SER A 161 25.50 7.81 10.78
C SER A 161 25.29 8.33 9.36
N MET A 162 24.57 9.45 9.18
CA MET A 162 24.35 10.08 7.87
C MET A 162 25.57 10.85 7.35
N ALA A 163 26.44 11.36 8.23
CA ALA A 163 27.67 12.05 7.84
C ALA A 163 28.86 11.12 7.54
N ALA A 164 28.72 9.83 7.82
CA ALA A 164 29.73 8.81 7.57
C ALA A 164 29.47 8.00 6.27
N GLN A 165 28.51 8.44 5.46
CA GLN A 165 28.08 7.81 4.21
C GLN A 165 28.39 8.70 3.01
#